data_AF-K5VPA3-F1
#
_entry.id   AF-K5VPA3-F1
#
_cell.length_a   1.000
_cell.length_b   1.000
_cell.length_c   1.000
_cell.angle_alpha   90.00
_cell.angle_beta   90.00
_cell.angle_gamma   90.00
#
_symmetry.space_group_name_H-M   'P 1'
#
loop_
_entity.id
_entity.type
_entity.pdbx_description
1 polymer ?
#
loop_
_entity_poly.entity_id
_entity_poly.type
_entity_poly.pdbx_seq_one_letter_code
_entity_poly.pdbx_strand_id
1 'polypeptide(L)'
;MAPPAAVQEEKIIPRSAAESLHKSDNGNKARAQHAKYAAQIMLRQHRLHVISFYISGEWIRAFRWDQAGCVMTDAVNLVDNPDDFYDLLYCLGNLPDRLSGYDETVTRASENDIRLLRDYTSENDDLQRARSDML
;
A
#
# COMPACT_ATOMS: atom_id res chain seq x y z
N MET A 1 -13.21 -29.65 40.23
CA MET A 1 -12.11 -29.64 39.24
C MET A 1 -12.77 -29.41 37.88
N ALA A 2 -12.68 -28.20 37.33
CA ALA A 2 -13.24 -27.92 36.01
C ALA A 2 -12.44 -28.70 34.94
N PRO A 3 -13.07 -29.19 33.86
CA PRO A 3 -12.34 -29.85 32.80
C PRO A 3 -11.36 -28.86 32.15
N PRO A 4 -10.17 -29.32 31.72
CA PRO A 4 -9.23 -28.46 31.02
C PRO A 4 -9.92 -27.89 29.77
N ALA A 5 -9.83 -26.57 29.60
CA ALA A 5 -10.33 -25.88 28.42
C ALA A 5 -9.75 -26.59 27.18
N ALA A 6 -10.64 -27.05 26.30
CA ALA A 6 -10.24 -27.66 25.05
C ALA A 6 -9.33 -26.68 24.32
N VAL A 7 -8.09 -27.11 24.07
CA VAL A 7 -7.17 -26.43 23.15
C VAL A 7 -7.91 -26.41 21.82
N GLN A 8 -8.42 -25.25 21.43
CA GLN A 8 -8.97 -25.05 20.11
C GLN A 8 -7.80 -25.22 19.14
N GLU A 9 -7.82 -26.31 18.35
CA GLU A 9 -6.92 -26.45 17.23
C GLU A 9 -7.09 -25.22 16.35
N GLU A 10 -6.06 -24.38 16.31
CA GLU A 10 -5.95 -23.26 15.39
C GLU A 10 -6.02 -23.86 13.98
N LYS A 11 -7.21 -23.79 13.38
CA LYS A 11 -7.45 -24.26 12.03
C LYS A 11 -6.78 -23.25 11.09
N ILE A 12 -5.47 -23.39 10.93
CA ILE A 12 -4.68 -22.65 9.95
C ILE A 12 -5.27 -23.01 8.59
N ILE A 13 -6.08 -22.11 8.04
CA ILE A 13 -6.70 -22.31 6.74
C ILE A 13 -5.57 -22.27 5.70
N PRO A 14 -5.38 -23.34 4.91
CA PRO A 14 -4.25 -23.42 4.01
C PRO A 14 -4.34 -22.34 2.93
N ARG A 15 -3.17 -21.79 2.60
CA ARG A 15 -2.85 -20.88 1.48
C ARG A 15 -3.57 -21.18 0.15
N SER A 16 -4.04 -22.42 -0.03
CA SER A 16 -4.62 -22.97 -1.27
C SER A 16 -5.95 -22.36 -1.69
N ALA A 17 -6.84 -21.97 -0.76
CA ALA A 17 -8.13 -21.35 -1.13
C ALA A 17 -7.91 -19.98 -1.77
N ALA A 18 -7.01 -19.17 -1.20
CA ALA A 18 -6.69 -17.85 -1.69
C ALA A 18 -5.67 -17.85 -2.87
N GLU A 19 -4.93 -18.94 -3.08
CA GLU A 19 -4.09 -19.14 -4.27
C GLU A 19 -4.90 -19.25 -5.57
N SER A 20 -6.11 -19.81 -5.51
CA SER A 20 -6.99 -19.97 -6.68
C SER A 20 -7.38 -18.62 -7.31
N LEU A 21 -7.64 -17.61 -6.47
CA LEU A 21 -7.91 -16.24 -6.89
C LEU A 21 -6.66 -15.58 -7.46
N HIS A 22 -5.48 -15.87 -6.87
CA HIS A 22 -4.21 -15.28 -7.29
C HIS A 22 -3.84 -15.68 -8.73
N LYS A 23 -4.00 -16.93 -9.13
CA LYS A 23 -3.57 -17.43 -10.45
C LYS A 23 -4.62 -17.31 -11.56
N SER A 24 -5.70 -16.56 -11.33
CA SER A 24 -6.73 -16.30 -12.35
C SER A 24 -6.44 -15.02 -13.15
N ASP A 25 -6.98 -14.92 -14.37
CA ASP A 25 -6.89 -13.68 -15.16
C ASP A 25 -7.51 -12.47 -14.45
N ASN A 26 -8.62 -12.69 -13.75
CA ASN A 26 -9.27 -11.67 -12.95
C ASN A 26 -8.40 -11.25 -11.76
N GLY A 27 -7.73 -12.19 -11.10
CA GLY A 27 -6.76 -11.92 -10.05
C GLY A 27 -5.54 -11.15 -10.54
N ASN A 28 -5.01 -11.49 -11.72
CA ASN A 28 -3.93 -10.76 -12.37
C ASN A 28 -4.34 -9.31 -12.67
N LYS A 29 -5.52 -9.11 -13.27
CA LYS A 29 -6.05 -7.77 -13.56
C LYS A 29 -6.26 -6.95 -12.28
N ALA A 30 -6.81 -7.56 -11.22
CA ALA A 30 -7.01 -6.89 -9.94
C ALA A 30 -5.69 -6.42 -9.32
N ARG A 31 -4.64 -7.26 -9.35
CA ARG A 31 -3.31 -6.88 -8.84
C ARG A 31 -2.65 -5.79 -9.68
N ALA A 32 -2.74 -5.87 -11.00
CA ALA A 32 -2.24 -4.82 -11.88
C ALA A 32 -2.92 -3.48 -11.59
N GLN A 33 -4.23 -3.50 -11.33
CA GLN A 33 -4.98 -2.31 -10.95
C GLN A 33 -4.55 -1.77 -9.57
N HIS A 34 -4.33 -2.63 -8.58
CA HIS A 34 -3.83 -2.23 -7.26
C HIS A 34 -2.43 -1.61 -7.33
N ALA A 35 -1.52 -2.24 -8.08
CA ALA A 35 -0.18 -1.70 -8.30
C ALA A 35 -0.25 -0.31 -8.96
N LYS A 36 -1.12 -0.14 -9.97
CA LYS A 36 -1.35 1.16 -10.61
C LYS A 36 -1.83 2.21 -9.60
N TYR A 37 -2.77 1.87 -8.72
CA TYR A 37 -3.27 2.80 -7.71
C TYR A 37 -2.22 3.16 -6.66
N ALA A 38 -1.48 2.19 -6.14
CA ALA A 38 -0.39 2.43 -5.20
C ALA A 38 0.67 3.36 -5.83
N ALA A 39 1.06 3.11 -7.07
CA ALA A 39 1.99 3.97 -7.81
C ALA A 39 1.45 5.40 -7.98
N GLN A 40 0.16 5.57 -8.32
CA GLN A 40 -0.44 6.90 -8.45
C GLN A 40 -0.51 7.65 -7.11
N ILE A 41 -0.76 6.95 -6.00
CA ILE A 41 -0.72 7.55 -4.67
C ILE A 41 0.69 8.04 -4.37
N MET A 42 1.72 7.21 -4.56
CA MET A 42 3.12 7.59 -4.33
C MET A 42 3.62 8.72 -5.23
N LEU A 43 3.10 8.81 -6.46
CA LEU A 43 3.46 9.88 -7.40
C LEU A 43 2.84 11.24 -7.01
N ARG A 44 1.70 11.24 -6.32
CA ARG A 44 0.92 12.45 -6.02
C ARG A 44 0.98 12.87 -4.56
N GLN A 45 1.26 11.93 -3.68
CA GLN A 45 1.48 12.15 -2.26
C GLN A 45 2.92 11.74 -1.98
N HIS A 46 3.73 12.63 -1.42
CA HIS A 46 5.12 12.34 -1.07
C HIS A 46 5.18 11.20 -0.03
N ARG A 47 5.33 9.98 -0.51
CA ARG A 47 5.24 8.74 0.26
C ARG A 47 6.46 7.86 -0.01
N LEU A 48 7.03 7.29 1.04
CA LEU A 48 8.06 6.26 0.97
C LEU A 48 7.47 4.87 0.75
N HIS A 49 6.29 4.62 1.31
CA HIS A 49 5.52 3.41 1.10
C HIS A 49 4.02 3.69 1.21
N VAL A 50 3.21 2.78 0.66
CA VAL A 50 1.75 2.81 0.75
C VAL A 50 1.26 1.50 1.33
N ILE A 51 0.38 1.59 2.33
CA ILE A 51 -0.35 0.45 2.86
C ILE A 51 -1.74 0.45 2.24
N SER A 52 -2.15 -0.69 1.68
CA SER A 52 -3.48 -0.85 1.07
C SER A 52 -4.06 -2.22 1.39
N PHE A 53 -5.38 -2.34 1.31
CA PHE A 53 -6.08 -3.60 1.52
C PHE A 53 -6.77 -4.07 0.23
N TYR A 54 -6.78 -5.39 0.03
CA TYR A 54 -7.60 -6.05 -0.98
C TYR A 54 -8.65 -6.90 -0.27
N ILE A 55 -9.91 -6.70 -0.61
CA ILE A 55 -11.04 -7.44 -0.05
C ILE A 55 -11.72 -8.22 -1.18
N SER A 56 -11.96 -9.50 -0.95
CA SER A 56 -12.67 -10.39 -1.88
C SER A 56 -13.58 -11.34 -1.10
N GLY A 57 -14.88 -11.04 -1.10
CA GLY A 57 -15.84 -11.74 -0.25
C GLY A 57 -15.50 -11.51 1.23
N GLU A 58 -15.34 -12.60 1.98
CA GLU A 58 -14.95 -12.60 3.39
C GLU A 58 -13.43 -12.50 3.61
N TRP A 59 -12.63 -12.52 2.55
CA TRP A 59 -11.17 -12.58 2.63
C TRP A 59 -10.54 -11.22 2.44
N ILE A 60 -9.56 -10.89 3.28
CA ILE A 60 -8.78 -9.66 3.21
C ILE A 60 -7.28 -9.93 3.17
N ARG A 61 -6.54 -9.09 2.45
CA ARG A 61 -5.07 -9.05 2.47
C ARG A 61 -4.57 -7.63 2.64
N ALA A 62 -3.51 -7.46 3.42
CA ALA A 62 -2.78 -6.21 3.48
C ALA A 62 -1.58 -6.23 2.54
N PHE A 63 -1.27 -5.09 1.94
CA PHE A 63 -0.15 -4.88 1.04
C PHE A 63 0.65 -3.69 1.54
N ARG A 64 1.97 -3.83 1.57
CA ARG A 64 2.90 -2.71 1.70
C ARG A 64 3.65 -2.57 0.38
N TRP A 65 3.38 -1.47 -0.30
CA TRP A 65 4.02 -1.06 -1.54
C TRP A 65 5.18 -0.13 -1.25
N ASP A 66 6.30 -0.30 -1.91
CA ASP A 66 7.41 0.64 -1.94
C ASP A 66 7.99 0.77 -3.35
N GLN A 67 9.08 1.52 -3.53
CA GLN A 67 9.71 1.70 -4.83
C GLN A 67 10.30 0.40 -5.41
N ALA A 68 10.57 -0.61 -4.59
CA ALA A 68 11.11 -1.90 -5.03
C ALA A 68 10.00 -2.89 -5.41
N GLY A 69 8.79 -2.72 -4.87
CA GLY A 69 7.65 -3.55 -5.23
C GLY A 69 6.60 -3.63 -4.12
N CYS A 70 6.23 -4.85 -3.76
CA CYS A 70 5.13 -5.09 -2.84
C CYS A 70 5.34 -6.36 -2.01
N VAL A 71 5.11 -6.25 -0.71
CA VAL A 71 4.97 -7.40 0.21
C VAL A 71 3.51 -7.49 0.67
N MET A 72 3.00 -8.70 0.82
CA MET A 72 1.61 -8.96 1.21
C MET A 72 1.53 -9.94 2.37
N THR A 73 0.49 -9.79 3.19
CA THR A 73 0.16 -10.77 4.23
C THR A 73 -0.49 -12.01 3.62
N ASP A 74 -0.58 -13.06 4.43
CA ASP A 74 -1.56 -14.11 4.21
C ASP A 74 -2.98 -13.53 4.26
N ALA A 75 -3.92 -14.26 3.64
CA ALA A 75 -5.31 -13.84 3.62
C ALA A 75 -5.97 -14.14 4.97
N VAL A 76 -6.63 -13.14 5.54
CA VAL A 76 -7.41 -13.26 6.77
C VAL A 76 -8.89 -13.42 6.42
N ASN A 77 -9.59 -14.32 7.11
CA ASN A 77 -11.04 -14.47 6.98
C ASN A 77 -11.73 -13.58 8.01
N LEU A 78 -12.50 -12.60 7.54
CA LEU A 78 -13.19 -11.61 8.38
C LEU A 78 -14.41 -12.16 9.13
N VAL A 79 -14.88 -13.36 8.80
CA VAL A 79 -16.03 -14.02 9.44
C VAL A 79 -15.55 -14.99 10.52
N ASP A 80 -14.55 -15.81 10.21
CA ASP A 80 -14.09 -16.87 11.12
C ASP A 80 -13.09 -16.38 12.17
N ASN A 81 -12.15 -15.51 11.79
CA ASN A 81 -11.11 -15.00 12.71
C ASN A 81 -10.64 -13.60 12.29
N PRO A 82 -11.38 -12.54 12.61
CA PRO A 82 -11.07 -11.18 12.19
C PRO A 82 -10.02 -10.48 13.06
N ASP A 83 -9.66 -11.05 14.21
CA ASP A 83 -8.88 -10.36 15.26
C ASP A 83 -7.52 -9.85 14.74
N ASP A 84 -6.79 -10.67 13.96
CA ASP A 84 -5.53 -10.25 13.34
C ASP A 84 -5.68 -9.00 12.46
N PHE A 85 -6.81 -8.89 11.75
CA PHE A 85 -7.08 -7.74 10.91
C PHE A 85 -7.47 -6.51 11.74
N TYR A 86 -8.22 -6.70 12.83
CA TYR A 86 -8.55 -5.61 13.74
C TYR A 86 -7.33 -5.08 14.47
N ASP A 87 -6.42 -5.94 14.92
CA ASP A 87 -5.15 -5.55 15.51
C ASP A 87 -4.29 -4.78 14.50
N LEU A 88 -4.25 -5.23 13.24
CA LEU A 88 -3.57 -4.49 12.18
C LEU A 88 -4.18 -3.11 11.96
N LEU A 89 -5.52 -3.00 11.87
CA LEU A 89 -6.20 -1.72 11.72
C LEU A 89 -5.95 -0.79 12.91
N TYR A 90 -5.98 -1.33 14.12
CA TYR A 90 -5.67 -0.60 15.34
C TYR A 90 -4.24 -0.07 15.29
N CYS A 91 -3.27 -0.92 14.94
CA CYS A 91 -1.87 -0.51 14.78
C CYS A 91 -1.76 0.63 13.76
N LEU A 92 -2.35 0.47 12.58
CA LEU A 92 -2.28 1.45 11.49
C LEU A 92 -2.93 2.79 11.85
N GLY A 93 -4.07 2.78 12.55
CA GLY A 93 -4.75 3.99 13.00
C GLY A 93 -3.96 4.77 14.05
N ASN A 94 -3.02 4.12 14.73
CA ASN A 94 -2.17 4.73 15.75
C ASN A 94 -0.73 4.99 15.26
N LEU A 95 -0.41 4.73 13.98
CA LEU A 95 0.91 5.02 13.46
C LEU A 95 1.13 6.53 13.27
N PRO A 96 2.29 7.08 13.69
CA PRO A 96 2.69 8.42 13.31
C PRO A 96 2.94 8.50 11.79
N ASP A 97 2.89 9.72 11.23
CA ASP A 97 2.98 9.98 9.79
C ASP A 97 4.20 9.34 9.11
N ARG A 98 5.38 9.42 9.75
CA ARG A 98 6.59 8.70 9.32
C ARG A 98 6.37 7.21 9.08
N LEU A 99 5.70 6.53 10.01
CA LEU A 99 5.48 5.09 9.94
C LEU A 99 4.29 4.73 9.04
N SER A 100 3.32 5.64 8.88
CA SER A 100 2.24 5.50 7.91
C SER A 100 2.70 5.69 6.44
N GLY A 101 3.96 6.10 6.25
CA GLY A 101 4.64 6.10 4.96
C GLY A 101 4.80 7.46 4.32
N TYR A 102 4.50 8.57 5.03
CA TYR A 102 4.83 9.90 4.54
C TYR A 102 6.34 10.14 4.53
N ASP A 103 6.81 10.82 3.48
CA ASP A 103 8.16 11.34 3.44
C ASP A 103 8.22 12.70 4.15
N GLU A 104 8.61 12.67 5.42
CA GLU A 104 8.75 13.88 6.25
C GLU A 104 9.93 14.77 5.82
N THR A 105 10.80 14.30 4.92
CA THR A 105 11.90 15.13 4.39
C THR A 105 11.43 16.09 3.31
N VAL A 106 10.23 15.88 2.75
CA VAL A 106 9.70 16.73 1.69
C VAL A 106 9.04 17.98 2.29
N THR A 107 9.58 19.13 1.92
CA THR A 107 9.02 20.44 2.25
C THR A 107 8.55 21.16 1.00
N ARG A 108 7.64 22.12 1.17
CA ARG A 108 7.27 23.03 0.07
C ARG A 108 8.50 23.79 -0.40
N ALA A 109 8.64 23.92 -1.72
CA ALA A 109 9.70 24.70 -2.33
C ALA A 109 9.64 26.16 -1.85
N SER A 110 10.82 26.76 -1.60
CA SER A 110 10.90 28.17 -1.26
C SER A 110 10.63 29.03 -2.50
N GLU A 111 10.30 30.31 -2.30
CA GLU A 111 10.14 31.27 -3.40
C GLU A 111 11.42 31.37 -4.26
N ASN A 112 12.59 31.22 -3.65
CA ASN A 112 13.86 31.22 -4.37
C ASN A 112 14.02 29.97 -5.25
N ASP A 113 13.65 28.79 -4.75
CA ASP A 113 13.69 27.55 -5.53
C ASP A 113 12.71 27.61 -6.71
N ILE A 114 11.51 28.17 -6.48
CA ILE A 114 10.50 28.36 -7.53
C ILE A 114 11.02 29.32 -8.61
N ARG A 115 11.67 30.43 -8.22
CA ARG A 115 12.29 31.36 -9.17
C ARG A 115 13.41 30.70 -9.96
N LEU A 116 14.31 29.99 -9.28
CA LEU A 116 15.39 29.25 -9.93
C LEU A 116 14.86 28.27 -10.98
N LEU A 117 13.80 27.52 -10.64
CA LEU A 117 13.14 26.59 -11.56
C LEU A 117 12.51 27.30 -12.77
N ARG A 118 11.86 28.45 -12.55
CA ARG A 118 11.21 29.23 -13.63
C ARG A 118 12.21 29.87 -14.58
N ASP A 119 13.33 30.34 -14.05
CA ASP A 119 14.40 30.97 -14.81
C ASP A 119 15.29 29.95 -15.53
N TYR A 120 15.25 28.68 -15.11
CA TYR A 120 16.01 27.60 -15.73
C TYR A 120 15.59 27.38 -17.19
N THR A 121 16.56 27.50 -18.10
CA THR A 121 16.44 27.13 -19.51
C THR A 121 17.38 25.98 -19.81
N SER A 122 16.88 25.01 -20.57
CA SER A 122 17.61 23.81 -20.97
C SER A 122 17.42 23.60 -22.45
N GLU A 123 18.47 23.18 -23.16
CA GLU A 123 18.39 22.72 -24.55
C GLU A 123 17.84 21.29 -24.67
N ASN A 124 17.69 20.57 -23.55
CA ASN A 124 17.06 19.25 -23.51
C ASN A 124 15.54 19.36 -23.61
N ASP A 125 14.98 18.82 -24.70
CA ASP A 125 13.55 18.81 -25.02
C ASP A 125 12.69 18.15 -23.93
N ASP A 126 13.17 17.10 -23.27
CA ASP A 126 12.43 16.41 -22.19
C ASP A 126 12.23 17.33 -20.99
N LEU A 127 13.25 18.12 -20.64
CA LEU A 127 13.17 19.09 -19.55
C LEU A 127 12.28 20.28 -19.93
N GLN A 128 12.27 20.70 -21.20
CA GLN A 128 11.34 21.72 -21.67
C GLN A 128 9.88 21.24 -21.60
N ARG A 129 9.63 19.99 -21.99
CA ARG A 129 8.30 19.38 -21.92
C ARG A 129 7.81 19.27 -20.48
N ALA A 130 8.64 18.74 -19.58
CA ALA A 130 8.30 18.62 -18.16
C ALA A 130 7.96 19.98 -17.53
N ARG A 131 8.68 21.05 -17.92
CA ARG A 131 8.38 22.42 -17.47
C ARG A 131 7.01 22.89 -17.95
N SER A 132 6.63 22.60 -19.20
CA SER A 132 5.31 22.99 -19.74
C SER A 132 4.16 22.26 -19.06
N ASP A 133 4.37 21.05 -18.55
CA ASP A 133 3.33 20.28 -17.87
C ASP A 133 3.15 20.70 -16.39
N MET A 134 4.12 21.44 -15.82
CA MET A 134 4.11 21.89 -14.43
C MET A 134 3.55 23.30 -14.21
N LEU A 135 3.42 24.12 -15.27
CA LEU A 135 2.97 25.52 -15.23
C LEU A 135 1.58 25.68 -15.86
#